data_AF-A0A818F7R4-F1
#
_entry.id   AF-A0A818F7R4-F1
#
_cell.length_a   1.000
_cell.length_b   1.000
_cell.length_c   1.000
_cell.angle_alpha   90.00
_cell.angle_beta   90.00
_cell.angle_gamma   90.00
#
_symmetry.space_group_name_H-M   'P 1'
#
loop_
_entity.id
_entity.type
_entity.pdbx_description
1 polymer ?
#
loop_
_entity_poly.entity_id
_entity_poly.type
_entity_poly.pdbx_seq_one_letter_code
_entity_poly.pdbx_strand_id
1 'polypeptide(L)'
;MSMDEYRLIWEDIFLQDGSVDRNKWDFDIGAGNNGWGNQEAQYYTDRLENVRCEGQRLIIEARREDYGGCRFTSARLKSKSAWTYGRLQTKAKLPSGKGLWPAIWMLPQTQSYGNAYWPDNGEIDIMEQVGFEPNKIVSSVHTAAFNHMRGSQPTNSVHVHDACDNFKIYTLDWTADKLEMFVGGESNPFEQRVLIWEKGTHSWEGW
;
A
#
# COMPACT_ATOMS: atom_id res chain seq x y z
N MET A 1 0.54 18.19 24.66
CA MET A 1 1.43 17.96 23.51
C MET A 1 0.78 18.64 22.33
N SER A 2 1.53 19.52 21.66
CA SER A 2 1.09 20.29 20.48
C SER A 2 0.49 19.34 19.44
N MET A 3 -0.74 19.60 18.97
CA MET A 3 -1.21 19.00 17.72
C MET A 3 -0.31 19.60 16.64
N ASP A 4 0.71 18.87 16.19
CA ASP A 4 1.49 19.30 15.04
C ASP A 4 0.52 19.55 13.87
N GLU A 5 0.53 20.78 13.36
CA GLU A 5 -0.42 21.29 12.37
C GLU A 5 -0.19 20.63 11.00
N TYR A 6 -0.70 19.41 10.81
CA TYR A 6 -0.80 18.82 9.49
C TYR A 6 -1.78 19.65 8.64
N ARG A 7 -1.33 20.06 7.45
CA ARG A 7 -2.20 20.63 6.42
C ARG A 7 -2.59 19.53 5.43
N LEU A 8 -3.88 19.35 5.21
CA LEU A 8 -4.37 18.50 4.13
C LEU A 8 -3.94 19.08 2.78
N ILE A 9 -3.19 18.32 2.00
CA ILE A 9 -2.70 18.73 0.66
C ILE A 9 -3.27 17.88 -0.48
N TRP A 10 -3.82 16.71 -0.15
CA TRP A 10 -4.41 15.79 -1.11
C TRP A 10 -5.36 14.83 -0.40
N GLU A 11 -6.49 14.56 -1.03
CA GLU A 11 -7.44 13.54 -0.60
C GLU A 11 -8.22 13.00 -1.79
N ASP A 12 -8.73 11.77 -1.64
CA ASP A 12 -9.85 11.29 -2.44
C ASP A 12 -10.83 10.55 -1.51
N ILE A 13 -12.05 11.06 -1.47
CA ILE A 13 -13.15 10.53 -0.65
C ILE A 13 -14.17 9.76 -1.50
N PHE A 14 -13.89 9.57 -2.80
CA PHE A 14 -14.64 8.68 -3.71
C PHE A 14 -16.16 8.93 -3.76
N LEU A 15 -16.57 10.21 -3.73
CA LEU A 15 -17.99 10.60 -3.65
C LEU A 15 -18.82 10.25 -4.90
N GLN A 16 -18.20 10.25 -6.08
CA GLN A 16 -18.89 10.03 -7.34
C GLN A 16 -18.86 8.54 -7.71
N ASP A 17 -20.03 7.92 -7.87
CA ASP A 17 -20.12 6.54 -8.34
C ASP A 17 -19.62 6.40 -9.79
N GLY A 18 -19.05 5.23 -10.10
CA GLY A 18 -18.51 4.90 -11.43
C GLY A 18 -16.99 4.80 -11.44
N SER A 19 -16.34 5.40 -12.45
CA SER A 19 -14.88 5.38 -12.56
C SER A 19 -14.20 6.31 -11.55
N VAL A 20 -12.98 5.97 -11.13
CA VAL A 20 -12.15 6.85 -10.29
C VAL A 20 -11.76 8.15 -11.04
N ASP A 21 -11.48 9.20 -10.29
CA ASP A 21 -11.00 10.48 -10.84
C ASP A 21 -9.62 10.29 -11.51
N ARG A 22 -9.62 10.31 -12.85
CA ARG A 22 -8.40 10.17 -13.66
C ARG A 22 -7.46 11.38 -13.57
N ASN A 23 -7.84 12.48 -12.93
CA ASN A 23 -6.89 13.55 -12.60
C ASN A 23 -6.03 13.19 -11.37
N LYS A 24 -6.52 12.29 -10.51
CA LYS A 24 -5.84 11.85 -9.29
C LYS A 24 -5.16 10.50 -9.44
N TRP A 25 -5.77 9.59 -10.21
CA TRP A 25 -5.34 8.21 -10.31
C TRP A 25 -4.96 7.82 -11.74
N ASP A 26 -3.93 7.00 -11.83
CA ASP A 26 -3.54 6.27 -13.03
C ASP A 26 -3.47 4.77 -12.71
N PHE A 27 -3.27 3.94 -13.74
CA PHE A 27 -3.34 2.48 -13.62
C PHE A 27 -2.10 1.81 -14.18
N ASP A 28 -1.67 0.75 -13.51
CA ASP A 28 -0.79 -0.24 -14.09
C ASP A 28 -1.67 -1.33 -14.73
N ILE A 29 -1.53 -1.55 -16.04
CA ILE A 29 -2.37 -2.46 -16.82
C ILE A 29 -1.53 -3.62 -17.36
N GLY A 30 -2.03 -4.84 -17.23
CA GLY A 30 -1.37 -6.04 -17.75
C GLY A 30 -1.02 -7.09 -16.69
N ALA A 31 -0.23 -8.08 -17.11
CA ALA A 31 0.34 -9.11 -16.25
C ALA A 31 1.74 -8.75 -15.71
N GLY A 32 2.27 -7.58 -16.11
CA GLY A 32 3.62 -7.15 -15.75
C GLY A 32 4.71 -8.10 -16.28
N ASN A 33 5.97 -7.77 -15.97
CA ASN A 33 7.06 -8.70 -16.21
C ASN A 33 7.07 -9.78 -15.11
N ASN A 34 7.05 -11.07 -15.49
CA ASN A 34 7.06 -12.20 -14.54
C ASN A 34 5.99 -12.11 -13.43
N GLY A 35 4.76 -11.69 -13.76
CA GLY A 35 3.71 -11.51 -12.76
C GLY A 35 4.04 -10.38 -11.79
N TRP A 36 4.31 -9.19 -12.33
CA TRP A 36 4.68 -7.98 -11.58
C TRP A 36 5.89 -8.12 -10.65
N GLY A 37 6.84 -9.00 -11.00
CA GLY A 37 8.04 -9.29 -10.22
C GLY A 37 7.87 -10.41 -9.19
N ASN A 38 6.63 -10.80 -8.89
CA ASN A 38 6.28 -11.70 -7.79
C ASN A 38 5.55 -12.98 -8.25
N GLN A 39 5.55 -13.29 -9.55
CA GLN A 39 4.79 -14.41 -10.13
C GLN A 39 3.29 -14.32 -9.84
N GLU A 40 2.79 -13.09 -9.70
CA GLU A 40 1.37 -12.81 -9.52
C GLU A 40 0.54 -13.27 -10.73
N ALA A 41 -0.63 -13.85 -10.48
CA ALA A 41 -1.40 -14.58 -11.48
C ALA A 41 -2.45 -13.74 -12.23
N GLN A 42 -2.69 -12.51 -11.79
CA GLN A 42 -3.73 -11.64 -12.32
C GLN A 42 -3.26 -10.73 -13.45
N TYR A 43 -4.21 -10.36 -14.30
CA TYR A 43 -4.10 -9.24 -15.22
C TYR A 43 -4.74 -8.00 -14.57
N TYR A 44 -3.97 -6.95 -14.30
CA TYR A 44 -4.54 -5.68 -13.82
C TYR A 44 -5.27 -4.96 -14.95
N THR A 45 -6.47 -4.47 -14.68
CA THR A 45 -7.29 -3.68 -15.61
C THR A 45 -7.80 -2.40 -14.95
N ASP A 46 -8.34 -1.50 -15.76
CA ASP A 46 -9.08 -0.31 -15.32
C ASP A 46 -10.59 -0.42 -15.60
N ARG A 47 -11.09 -1.64 -15.80
CA ARG A 47 -12.52 -1.90 -16.03
C ARG A 47 -13.31 -1.77 -14.72
N LEU A 48 -14.58 -1.37 -14.81
CA LEU A 48 -15.46 -1.16 -13.66
C LEU A 48 -15.67 -2.43 -12.82
N GLU A 49 -15.53 -3.60 -13.43
CA GLU A 49 -15.55 -4.90 -12.76
C GLU A 49 -14.43 -5.03 -11.73
N ASN A 50 -13.27 -4.44 -11.99
CA ASN A 50 -12.09 -4.54 -11.14
C ASN A 50 -11.85 -3.28 -10.28
N VAL A 51 -12.33 -2.13 -10.71
CA VAL A 51 -12.14 -0.85 -10.01
C VAL A 51 -13.32 0.10 -10.23
N ARG A 52 -13.98 0.50 -9.15
CA ARG A 52 -15.10 1.46 -9.21
C ARG A 52 -15.28 2.20 -7.91
N CYS A 53 -15.78 3.42 -7.99
CA CYS A 53 -16.36 4.13 -6.88
C CYS A 53 -17.84 3.72 -6.74
N GLU A 54 -18.26 3.32 -5.55
CA GLU A 54 -19.63 2.88 -5.29
C GLU A 54 -20.00 3.10 -3.82
N GLY A 55 -20.90 4.03 -3.54
CA GLY A 55 -21.36 4.31 -2.18
C GLY A 55 -20.30 4.98 -1.32
N GLN A 56 -19.64 6.03 -1.85
CA GLN A 56 -18.62 6.83 -1.17
C GLN A 56 -17.37 6.04 -0.76
N ARG A 57 -16.97 5.08 -1.60
CA ARG A 57 -15.76 4.26 -1.40
C ARG A 57 -15.24 3.77 -2.74
N LEU A 58 -13.93 3.55 -2.79
CA LEU A 58 -13.29 2.78 -3.84
C LEU A 58 -13.45 1.29 -3.56
N ILE A 59 -13.86 0.53 -4.57
CA ILE A 59 -13.84 -0.93 -4.59
C ILE A 59 -12.78 -1.37 -5.58
N ILE A 60 -11.77 -2.10 -5.09
CA ILE A 60 -10.84 -2.88 -5.90
C ILE A 60 -11.26 -4.34 -5.75
N GLU A 61 -11.52 -5.01 -6.87
CA GLU A 61 -12.09 -6.35 -6.88
C GLU A 61 -11.25 -7.30 -7.74
N ALA A 62 -10.64 -8.28 -7.07
CA ALA A 62 -10.02 -9.41 -7.73
C ALA A 62 -11.10 -10.39 -8.19
N ARG A 63 -11.05 -10.82 -9.45
CA ARG A 63 -12.03 -11.74 -10.04
C ARG A 63 -11.33 -12.93 -10.66
N ARG A 64 -11.96 -14.10 -10.59
CA ARG A 64 -11.55 -15.27 -11.36
C ARG A 64 -12.26 -15.23 -12.71
N GLU A 65 -11.51 -14.89 -13.75
CA GLU A 65 -11.99 -14.83 -15.13
C GLU A 65 -10.82 -15.02 -16.10
N ASP A 66 -11.10 -15.53 -17.30
CA ASP A 66 -10.10 -15.65 -18.35
C ASP A 66 -9.98 -14.31 -19.09
N TYR A 67 -8.86 -13.61 -18.89
CA TYR A 67 -8.64 -12.29 -19.49
C TYR A 67 -7.15 -12.04 -19.72
N GLY A 68 -6.79 -11.54 -20.91
CA GLY A 68 -5.41 -11.17 -21.22
C GLY A 68 -4.38 -12.30 -21.05
N GLY A 69 -4.80 -13.57 -21.17
CA GLY A 69 -3.95 -14.75 -20.93
C GLY A 69 -3.82 -15.18 -19.47
N CYS A 70 -4.44 -14.46 -18.53
CA CYS A 70 -4.48 -14.78 -17.11
C CYS A 70 -5.80 -15.44 -16.70
N ARG A 71 -5.81 -16.09 -15.53
CA ARG A 71 -7.00 -16.72 -14.91
C ARG A 71 -7.71 -15.83 -13.87
N PHE A 72 -7.12 -14.67 -13.61
CA PHE A 72 -7.61 -13.70 -12.65
C PHE A 72 -7.44 -12.29 -13.22
N THR A 73 -8.29 -11.39 -12.78
CA THR A 73 -8.16 -9.95 -13.00
C THR A 73 -8.22 -9.21 -11.67
N SER A 74 -7.65 -8.01 -11.62
CA SER A 74 -7.72 -7.10 -10.47
C SER A 74 -7.48 -5.67 -10.95
N ALA A 75 -7.27 -4.73 -10.04
CA ALA A 75 -6.78 -3.38 -10.36
C ALA A 75 -5.59 -2.98 -9.50
N ARG A 76 -4.69 -2.19 -10.08
CA ARG A 76 -3.53 -1.58 -9.42
C ARG A 76 -3.50 -0.09 -9.77
N LEU A 77 -3.84 0.73 -8.79
CA LEU A 77 -3.92 2.18 -8.93
C LEU A 77 -2.65 2.83 -8.40
N LYS A 78 -2.24 3.94 -9.03
CA LYS A 78 -1.18 4.83 -8.55
C LYS A 78 -1.65 6.27 -8.56
N SER A 79 -1.27 7.05 -7.56
CA SER A 79 -1.53 8.48 -7.54
C SER A 79 -0.72 9.17 -8.64
N LYS A 80 -1.31 10.18 -9.29
CA LYS A 80 -0.61 11.07 -10.24
C LYS A 80 0.25 12.12 -9.56
N SER A 81 0.07 12.29 -8.26
CA SER A 81 0.88 13.14 -7.40
C SER A 81 1.77 12.27 -6.51
N ALA A 82 2.92 12.83 -6.13
CA ALA A 82 3.84 12.22 -5.19
C ALA A 82 4.25 13.27 -4.14
N TRP A 83 4.65 12.79 -2.98
CA TRP A 83 5.05 13.63 -1.86
C TRP A 83 6.29 13.05 -1.19
N THR A 84 7.10 13.94 -0.63
CA THR A 84 8.17 13.58 0.29
C THR A 84 7.73 14.01 1.67
N TYR A 85 7.72 13.07 2.61
CA TYR A 85 7.21 13.26 3.97
C TYR A 85 5.70 13.54 4.04
N GLY A 86 5.20 13.56 5.28
CA GLY A 86 3.81 13.80 5.61
C GLY A 86 3.16 12.59 6.26
N ARG A 87 1.85 12.74 6.50
CA ARG A 87 1.00 11.68 7.02
C ARG A 87 0.07 11.20 5.93
N LEU A 88 0.12 9.91 5.61
CA LEU A 88 -0.82 9.25 4.73
C LEU A 88 -1.75 8.38 5.57
N GLN A 89 -3.06 8.50 5.34
CA GLN A 89 -4.07 7.68 5.99
C GLN A 89 -5.01 7.10 4.96
N THR A 90 -5.14 5.78 4.96
CA THR A 90 -6.07 5.07 4.10
C THR A 90 -7.06 4.32 4.97
N LYS A 91 -8.35 4.65 4.84
CA LYS A 91 -9.44 3.92 5.47
C LYS A 91 -9.89 2.80 4.55
N ALA A 92 -9.56 1.55 4.88
CA ALA A 92 -9.87 0.40 4.05
C ALA A 92 -10.37 -0.79 4.87
N LYS A 93 -11.19 -1.63 4.22
CA LYS A 93 -11.54 -2.98 4.69
C LYS A 93 -10.89 -3.98 3.76
N LEU A 94 -10.17 -4.95 4.30
CA LEU A 94 -9.41 -5.90 3.49
C LEU A 94 -10.28 -7.06 3.01
N PRO A 95 -10.00 -7.64 1.84
CA PRO A 95 -10.62 -8.89 1.44
C PRO A 95 -10.07 -10.06 2.26
N SER A 96 -10.90 -11.08 2.48
CA SER A 96 -10.49 -12.39 2.98
C SER A 96 -10.57 -13.44 1.87
N GLY A 97 -9.64 -14.39 1.86
CA GLY A 97 -9.61 -15.47 0.87
C GLY A 97 -8.21 -15.86 0.46
N LYS A 98 -7.91 -17.16 0.50
CA LYS A 98 -6.60 -17.69 0.13
C LYS A 98 -6.25 -17.30 -1.31
N GLY A 99 -5.04 -16.76 -1.49
CA GLY A 99 -4.52 -16.30 -2.79
C GLY A 99 -4.70 -14.79 -3.04
N LEU A 100 -5.46 -14.08 -2.20
CA LEU A 100 -5.54 -12.62 -2.26
C LEU A 100 -4.34 -11.99 -1.54
N TRP A 101 -3.83 -10.90 -2.08
CA TRP A 101 -2.75 -10.10 -1.50
C TRP A 101 -3.04 -8.61 -1.70
N PRO A 102 -3.92 -8.01 -0.88
CA PRO A 102 -4.10 -6.55 -0.87
C PRO A 102 -2.85 -5.84 -0.34
N ALA A 103 -2.51 -4.70 -0.94
CA ALA A 103 -1.41 -3.84 -0.52
C ALA A 103 -1.79 -2.35 -0.59
N ILE A 104 -1.33 -1.56 0.39
CA ILE A 104 -1.26 -0.10 0.37
C ILE A 104 0.20 0.24 0.60
N TRP A 105 0.83 0.83 -0.40
CA TRP A 105 2.27 0.92 -0.47
C TRP A 105 2.69 2.11 -1.34
N MET A 106 3.98 2.44 -1.31
CA MET A 106 4.54 3.58 -2.02
C MET A 106 5.84 3.19 -2.73
N LEU A 107 6.01 3.74 -3.93
CA LEU A 107 7.24 3.70 -4.70
C LEU A 107 7.77 5.12 -4.97
N PRO A 108 9.09 5.27 -5.20
CA PRO A 108 9.71 6.54 -5.54
C PRO A 108 9.24 7.03 -6.91
N GLN A 109 8.96 8.33 -7.03
CA GLN A 109 8.55 8.90 -8.32
C GLN A 109 9.68 8.86 -9.37
N THR A 110 10.94 8.91 -8.93
CA THR A 110 12.12 9.02 -9.80
C THR A 110 13.21 8.04 -9.39
N GLN A 111 14.05 7.64 -10.35
CA GLN A 111 15.31 6.95 -10.08
C GLN A 111 16.41 8.00 -9.80
N SER A 112 16.56 8.38 -8.54
CA SER A 112 17.54 9.36 -8.07
C SER A 112 18.83 8.72 -7.54
N TYR A 113 18.78 7.44 -7.19
CA TYR A 113 19.85 6.68 -6.55
C TYR A 113 20.16 5.40 -7.32
N GLY A 114 21.44 5.03 -7.35
CA GLY A 114 21.92 3.78 -7.92
C GLY A 114 21.67 3.62 -9.43
N ASN A 115 21.79 2.38 -9.90
CA ASN A 115 21.67 2.04 -11.33
C ASN A 115 20.37 1.28 -11.64
N ALA A 116 19.69 0.75 -10.63
CA ALA A 116 18.37 0.15 -10.77
C ALA A 116 17.30 1.08 -10.18
N TYR A 117 16.07 1.02 -10.70
CA TYR A 117 14.96 1.75 -10.08
C TYR A 117 14.66 1.18 -8.69
N TRP A 118 14.42 -0.12 -8.62
CA TRP A 118 14.22 -0.87 -7.38
C TRP A 118 15.35 -1.90 -7.21
N PRO A 119 15.88 -2.11 -5.98
CA PRO A 119 15.47 -1.49 -4.73
C PRO A 119 16.20 -0.19 -4.40
N ASP A 120 17.07 0.32 -5.30
CA ASP A 120 17.98 1.43 -4.99
C ASP A 120 17.27 2.71 -4.51
N ASN A 121 16.02 2.93 -4.94
CA ASN A 121 15.25 4.13 -4.65
C ASN A 121 14.15 3.93 -3.60
N GLY A 122 14.01 2.70 -3.10
CA GLY A 122 13.15 2.34 -2.00
C GLY A 122 11.74 1.85 -2.34
N GLU A 123 11.06 1.32 -1.33
CA GLU A 123 9.65 0.92 -1.29
C GLU A 123 9.17 1.01 0.15
N ILE A 124 7.94 1.49 0.36
CA ILE A 124 7.33 1.61 1.69
C ILE A 124 5.99 0.88 1.67
N ASP A 125 5.94 -0.30 2.29
CA ASP A 125 4.75 -1.13 2.38
C ASP A 125 4.01 -0.82 3.67
N ILE A 126 3.03 0.08 3.58
CA ILE A 126 2.28 0.59 4.73
C ILE A 126 1.38 -0.51 5.31
N MET A 127 0.73 -1.26 4.42
CA MET A 127 -0.13 -2.38 4.77
C MET A 127 -0.08 -3.42 3.66
N GLU A 128 0.25 -4.64 4.05
CA GLU A 128 0.02 -5.84 3.27
C GLU A 128 -0.74 -6.87 4.11
N GLN A 129 -1.50 -7.73 3.44
CA GLN A 129 -2.04 -8.95 4.02
C GLN A 129 -1.97 -10.06 2.98
N VAL A 130 -1.61 -11.27 3.41
CA VAL A 130 -1.72 -12.47 2.58
C VAL A 130 -2.95 -13.26 3.01
N GLY A 131 -3.83 -13.59 2.07
CA GLY A 131 -5.15 -14.14 2.38
C GLY A 131 -5.17 -15.54 3.00
N PHE A 132 -4.01 -16.19 3.14
CA PHE A 132 -3.87 -17.42 3.93
C PHE A 132 -3.63 -17.16 5.44
N GLU A 133 -3.26 -15.93 5.81
CA GLU A 133 -3.17 -15.41 7.18
C GLU A 133 -4.02 -14.14 7.31
N PRO A 134 -5.37 -14.27 7.24
CA PRO A 134 -6.25 -13.12 7.37
C PRO A 134 -6.04 -12.40 8.72
N ASN A 135 -6.29 -11.09 8.74
CA ASN A 135 -6.15 -10.21 9.90
C ASN A 135 -4.70 -9.99 10.39
N LYS A 136 -3.70 -10.57 9.72
CA LYS A 136 -2.29 -10.23 9.95
C LYS A 136 -1.89 -9.09 9.01
N ILE A 137 -1.62 -7.94 9.60
CA ILE A 137 -1.15 -6.76 8.89
C ILE A 137 0.36 -6.76 8.93
N VAL A 138 0.98 -6.73 7.75
CA VAL A 138 2.42 -6.69 7.55
C VAL A 138 2.79 -5.31 7.03
N SER A 139 3.89 -4.79 7.56
CA SER A 139 4.51 -3.56 7.07
C SER A 139 5.98 -3.84 6.80
N SER A 140 6.48 -3.33 5.69
CA SER A 140 7.87 -3.51 5.26
C SER A 140 8.46 -2.22 4.70
N VAL A 141 9.78 -2.12 4.74
CA VAL A 141 10.53 -1.10 3.99
C VAL A 141 11.60 -1.81 3.19
N HIS A 142 11.74 -1.46 1.92
CA HIS A 142 12.78 -2.00 1.06
C HIS A 142 13.69 -0.86 0.61
N THR A 143 14.99 -1.09 0.64
CA THR A 143 16.06 -0.18 0.24
C THR A 143 17.13 -0.96 -0.53
N ALA A 144 18.10 -0.25 -1.10
CA ALA A 144 19.27 -0.86 -1.75
C ALA A 144 19.97 -1.87 -0.83
N ALA A 145 20.09 -1.53 0.46
CA ALA A 145 20.78 -2.33 1.46
C ALA A 145 19.88 -3.45 2.01
N PHE A 146 18.57 -3.20 2.14
CA PHE A 146 17.64 -4.15 2.76
C PHE A 146 16.42 -4.40 1.90
N ASN A 147 16.30 -5.59 1.34
CA ASN A 147 15.20 -5.92 0.44
C ASN A 147 14.97 -7.43 0.43
N HIS A 148 13.80 -7.82 -0.07
CA HIS A 148 13.37 -9.22 -0.08
C HIS A 148 14.28 -10.15 -0.91
N MET A 149 15.02 -9.64 -1.90
CA MET A 149 16.00 -10.47 -2.64
C MET A 149 17.17 -10.92 -1.76
N ARG A 150 17.45 -10.16 -0.68
CA ARG A 150 18.47 -10.46 0.33
C ARG A 150 17.87 -11.05 1.61
N GLY A 151 16.54 -11.03 1.76
CA GLY A 151 15.84 -11.44 2.97
C GLY A 151 16.17 -10.57 4.18
N SER A 152 16.57 -9.31 3.97
CA SER A 152 17.03 -8.41 5.03
C SER A 152 16.10 -7.22 5.27
N GLN A 153 15.03 -7.05 4.48
CA GLN A 153 14.08 -5.95 4.63
C GLN A 153 13.54 -5.85 6.07
N PRO A 154 13.51 -4.66 6.67
CA PRO A 154 12.76 -4.42 7.90
C PRO A 154 11.29 -4.76 7.66
N THR A 155 10.81 -5.79 8.36
CA THR A 155 9.42 -6.24 8.32
C THR A 155 8.95 -6.45 9.74
N ASN A 156 7.75 -5.98 10.04
CA ASN A 156 7.04 -6.39 11.26
C ASN A 156 5.56 -6.62 10.96
N SER A 157 4.87 -7.29 11.87
CA SER A 157 3.45 -7.55 11.71
C SER A 157 2.71 -7.49 13.02
N VAL A 158 1.44 -7.14 12.94
CA VAL A 158 0.49 -7.20 14.06
C VAL A 158 -0.75 -7.97 13.64
N HIS A 159 -1.43 -8.56 14.61
CA HIS A 159 -2.74 -9.15 14.38
C HIS A 159 -3.82 -8.13 14.74
N VAL A 160 -4.62 -7.74 13.76
CA VAL A 160 -5.71 -6.78 13.92
C VAL A 160 -7.01 -7.53 13.82
N HIS A 161 -7.68 -7.72 14.97
CA HIS A 161 -9.01 -8.30 14.99
C HIS A 161 -9.91 -7.58 13.98
N ASP A 162 -10.67 -8.37 13.19
CA ASP A 162 -11.69 -7.92 12.25
C ASP A 162 -11.23 -6.99 11.09
N ALA A 163 -9.94 -6.93 10.75
CA ALA A 163 -9.46 -6.15 9.60
C ALA A 163 -10.08 -6.55 8.24
N CYS A 164 -10.54 -7.80 8.13
CA CYS A 164 -11.29 -8.28 6.96
C CYS A 164 -12.80 -7.96 7.03
N ASP A 165 -13.32 -7.66 8.21
CA ASP A 165 -14.76 -7.49 8.45
C ASP A 165 -15.17 -6.02 8.57
N ASN A 166 -14.26 -5.17 9.08
CA ASN A 166 -14.48 -3.76 9.32
C ASN A 166 -13.43 -2.86 8.66
N PHE A 167 -13.77 -1.59 8.47
CA PHE A 167 -12.80 -0.59 8.07
C PHE A 167 -11.79 -0.32 9.18
N LYS A 168 -10.52 -0.26 8.79
CA LYS A 168 -9.40 0.21 9.61
C LYS A 168 -8.73 1.39 8.92
N ILE A 169 -8.00 2.19 9.69
CA ILE A 169 -7.17 3.26 9.18
C ILE A 169 -5.72 2.79 9.24
N TYR A 170 -5.10 2.67 8.07
CA TYR A 170 -3.69 2.38 7.89
C TYR A 170 -2.95 3.70 7.74
N THR A 171 -2.03 3.98 8.67
CA THR A 171 -1.35 5.27 8.75
C THR A 171 0.14 5.10 8.52
N LEU A 172 0.70 5.92 7.64
CA LEU A 172 2.14 6.21 7.58
C LEU A 172 2.35 7.63 8.09
N ASP A 173 3.24 7.81 9.06
CA ASP A 173 3.77 9.10 9.46
C ASP A 173 5.26 9.16 9.15
N TRP A 174 5.62 9.93 8.13
CA TRP A 174 6.96 9.95 7.56
C TRP A 174 7.54 11.37 7.59
N THR A 175 8.73 11.50 8.15
CA THR A 175 9.50 12.75 8.19
C THR A 175 10.96 12.46 7.81
N ALA A 176 11.80 13.49 7.83
CA ALA A 176 13.24 13.32 7.63
C ALA A 176 13.93 12.46 8.71
N ASP A 177 13.34 12.39 9.91
CA ASP A 177 13.97 11.76 11.08
C ASP A 177 13.18 10.55 11.62
N LYS A 178 12.00 10.25 11.07
CA LYS A 178 11.20 9.09 11.48
C LYS A 178 10.31 8.55 10.36
N LEU A 179 10.01 7.26 10.45
CA LEU A 179 9.01 6.56 9.65
C LEU A 179 8.24 5.63 10.58
N GLU A 180 6.95 5.87 10.76
CA GLU A 180 6.09 5.10 11.66
C GLU A 180 4.85 4.62 10.91
N MET A 181 4.55 3.33 11.03
CA MET A 181 3.38 2.71 10.45
C MET A 181 2.44 2.18 11.52
N PHE A 182 1.15 2.47 11.36
CA PHE A 182 0.12 2.12 12.33
C PHE A 182 -1.12 1.54 11.65
N VAL A 183 -1.89 0.81 12.45
CA VAL A 183 -3.25 0.40 12.12
C VAL A 183 -4.15 0.62 13.32
N GLY A 184 -5.34 1.17 13.08
CA GLY A 184 -6.31 1.42 14.14
C GLY A 184 -7.73 1.67 13.63
N GLY A 185 -8.65 1.92 14.55
CA GLY A 185 -10.03 2.30 14.24
C GLY A 185 -10.22 3.80 14.00
N GLU A 186 -11.44 4.21 13.64
CA GLU A 186 -11.78 5.63 13.42
C GLU A 186 -11.52 6.52 14.64
N SER A 187 -11.81 6.01 15.84
CA SER A 187 -11.59 6.74 17.09
C SER A 187 -10.11 6.85 17.48
N ASN A 188 -9.27 5.94 16.99
CA ASN A 188 -7.84 5.95 17.25
C ASN A 188 -7.06 5.33 16.07
N PRO A 189 -6.68 6.14 15.06
CA PRO A 189 -5.91 5.66 13.91
C PRO A 189 -4.49 5.15 14.25
N PHE A 190 -4.00 5.42 15.46
CA PHE A 190 -2.65 5.11 15.93
C PHE A 190 -2.64 3.98 16.98
N GLU A 191 -3.70 3.18 17.03
CA GLU A 191 -3.93 2.17 18.07
C GLU A 191 -2.81 1.13 18.16
N GLN A 192 -2.46 0.49 17.04
CA GLN A 192 -1.38 -0.49 16.99
C GLN A 192 -0.24 0.03 16.12
N ARG A 193 0.96 0.08 16.70
CA ARG A 193 2.22 0.33 16.00
C ARG A 193 2.65 -0.95 15.30
N VAL A 194 2.87 -0.87 13.99
CA VAL A 194 3.31 -2.02 13.19
C VAL A 194 4.82 -1.96 13.02
N LEU A 195 5.35 -0.91 12.40
CA LEU A 195 6.76 -0.80 12.05
C LEU A 195 7.25 0.64 12.30
N ILE A 196 8.39 0.80 12.97
CA ILE A 196 8.94 2.10 13.36
C ILE A 196 10.43 2.16 13.08
N TRP A 197 10.84 3.21 12.41
CA TRP A 197 12.22 3.66 12.31
C TRP A 197 12.33 5.09 12.85
N GLU A 198 13.36 5.32 13.64
CA GLU A 198 13.73 6.65 14.13
C GLU A 198 15.24 6.86 13.93
N LYS A 199 15.59 8.01 13.38
CA LYS A 199 16.97 8.40 13.15
C LYS A 199 17.78 8.36 14.44
N GLY A 200 18.94 7.71 14.38
CA GLY A 200 19.84 7.57 15.53
C GLY A 200 19.55 6.35 16.41
N THR A 201 18.41 5.67 16.23
CA THR A 201 18.23 4.31 16.79
C THR A 201 18.94 3.27 15.94
N HIS A 202 18.90 3.47 14.62
CA HIS A 202 19.59 2.70 13.58
C HIS A 202 20.04 3.68 12.49
N SER A 203 21.13 3.40 11.76
CA SER A 203 21.43 4.17 10.53
C SER A 203 20.34 3.89 9.49
N TRP A 204 20.15 4.78 8.51
CA TRP A 204 19.39 4.42 7.30
C TRP A 204 20.03 3.24 6.57
N GLU A 205 21.31 2.94 6.82
CA GLU A 205 22.00 1.74 6.34
C GLU A 205 21.84 0.54 7.28
N GLY A 206 21.09 0.70 8.38
CA GLY A 206 20.58 -0.35 9.25
C GLY A 206 19.12 -0.70 8.93
N TRP A 207 18.54 -0.04 7.91
CA TRP A 207 17.18 -0.16 7.39
C TRP A 207 17.09 -0.18 5.86
#